data_AF-A0A2Z6AX20-F1
#
_entry.id   AF-A0A2Z6AX20-F1
#
_cell.length_a   1.000
_cell.length_b   1.000
_cell.length_c   1.000
_cell.angle_alpha   90.00
_cell.angle_beta   90.00
_cell.angle_gamma   90.00
#
_symmetry.space_group_name_H-M   'P 1'
#
loop_
_entity.id
_entity.type
_entity.pdbx_description
1 polymer ?
#
loop_
_entity_poly.entity_id
_entity_poly.type
_entity_poly.pdbx_seq_one_letter_code
_entity_poly.pdbx_strand_id
1 'polypeptide(L)'
;MTSSDNPKLEQMVQDITTKVVEGLDSILLETVQAEISSALSKSLSNALKDGEFFRKVNDDMREGLEQIYGEIKKAKKDAAKGLTPEDTNELINQASDELDAILESTESATVKIMDIVEDHQERVINAGTLLQTFRTGGASKDNVNELIELNQKNQQDLMEIITALSFQDLTGQRIKKIITALKKIEEIVFNVYMSTGLKVRARDQEPGRDEKEIEKLATKTVKKLSKDKIKGSKLKGPQKGTSQDDVDDLLAQLGL
;
A
#
# COMPACT_ATOMS: atom_id res chain seq x y z
N MET A 1 -48.74 -41.57 75.68
CA MET A 1 -47.73 -40.59 75.23
C MET A 1 -48.11 -40.17 73.84
N THR A 2 -48.26 -38.86 73.63
CA THR A 2 -48.16 -38.11 72.36
C THR A 2 -49.03 -38.61 71.18
N SER A 3 -49.89 -37.83 70.55
CA SER A 3 -50.18 -36.41 70.63
C SER A 3 -51.56 -36.23 70.00
N SER A 4 -52.21 -35.13 70.32
CA SER A 4 -53.52 -34.73 69.78
C SER A 4 -53.58 -34.87 68.25
N ASP A 5 -54.22 -35.92 67.74
CA ASP A 5 -54.74 -35.94 66.37
C ASP A 5 -55.87 -34.92 66.33
N ASN A 6 -55.45 -33.67 66.10
CA ASN A 6 -56.34 -32.56 65.91
C ASN A 6 -56.67 -32.59 64.40
N PRO A 7 -57.81 -33.18 63.98
CA PRO A 7 -58.15 -33.32 62.57
C PRO A 7 -58.17 -31.97 61.84
N LYS A 8 -58.37 -30.87 62.59
CA LYS A 8 -58.26 -29.51 62.07
C LYS A 8 -56.85 -29.14 61.60
N LEU A 9 -55.81 -29.72 62.21
CA LEU A 9 -54.40 -29.43 61.95
C LEU A 9 -53.90 -30.20 60.72
N GLU A 10 -54.29 -31.47 60.55
CA GLU A 10 -54.08 -32.20 59.29
C GLU A 10 -54.86 -31.57 58.13
N GLN A 11 -56.12 -31.19 58.36
CA GLN A 11 -56.93 -30.52 57.33
C GLN A 11 -56.36 -29.14 56.97
N MET A 12 -55.82 -28.39 57.94
CA MET A 12 -55.09 -27.14 57.66
C MET A 12 -53.80 -27.38 56.89
N VAL A 13 -53.01 -28.39 57.26
CA VAL A 13 -51.76 -28.71 56.56
C VAL A 13 -52.06 -29.17 55.14
N GLN A 14 -53.11 -29.94 54.92
CA GLN A 14 -53.51 -30.39 53.59
C GLN A 14 -54.09 -29.27 52.74
N ASP A 15 -54.89 -28.36 53.32
CA ASP A 15 -55.36 -27.14 52.64
C ASP A 15 -54.21 -26.19 52.31
N ILE A 16 -53.25 -26.01 53.20
CA ILE A 16 -52.06 -25.19 52.97
C ILE A 16 -51.19 -25.84 51.89
N THR A 17 -50.95 -27.15 51.95
CA THR A 17 -50.14 -27.85 50.95
C THR A 17 -50.80 -27.80 49.58
N THR A 18 -52.12 -27.98 49.50
CA THR A 18 -52.87 -27.90 48.23
C THR A 18 -52.84 -26.47 47.67
N LYS A 19 -53.09 -25.45 48.51
CA LYS A 19 -52.99 -24.04 48.08
C LYS A 19 -51.58 -23.63 47.69
N VAL A 20 -50.56 -24.17 48.34
CA VAL A 20 -49.16 -23.89 48.03
C VAL A 20 -48.76 -24.58 46.73
N VAL A 21 -49.17 -25.83 46.50
CA VAL A 21 -48.89 -26.55 45.25
C VAL A 21 -49.62 -25.91 44.06
N GLU A 22 -50.91 -25.60 44.20
CA GLU A 22 -51.68 -24.88 43.17
C GLU A 22 -51.13 -23.48 42.90
N GLY A 23 -50.72 -22.76 43.96
CA GLY A 23 -50.08 -21.46 43.84
C GLY A 23 -48.70 -21.54 43.19
N LEU A 24 -47.90 -22.55 43.52
CA LEU A 24 -46.56 -22.74 42.97
C LEU A 24 -46.58 -23.12 41.50
N ASP A 25 -47.49 -23.98 41.05
CA ASP A 25 -47.61 -24.34 39.64
C ASP A 25 -48.01 -23.11 38.79
N SER A 26 -48.98 -22.32 39.27
CA SER A 26 -49.38 -21.08 38.59
C SER A 26 -48.23 -20.07 38.54
N ILE A 27 -47.54 -19.87 39.67
CA ILE A 27 -46.43 -18.90 39.76
C ILE A 27 -45.22 -19.36 38.93
N LEU A 28 -44.89 -20.65 38.94
CA LEU A 28 -43.78 -21.20 38.15
C LEU A 28 -44.09 -21.13 36.66
N LEU A 29 -45.31 -21.48 36.22
CA LEU A 29 -45.71 -21.33 34.81
C LEU A 29 -45.63 -19.87 34.37
N GLU A 30 -46.17 -18.94 35.15
CA GLU A 30 -46.16 -17.52 34.82
C GLU A 30 -44.73 -16.95 34.81
N THR A 31 -43.90 -17.32 35.78
CA THR A 31 -42.50 -16.85 35.88
C THR A 31 -41.64 -17.44 34.76
N VAL A 32 -41.76 -18.74 34.48
CA VAL A 32 -41.00 -19.39 33.40
C VAL A 32 -41.45 -18.87 32.03
N GLN A 33 -42.75 -18.66 31.82
CA GLN A 33 -43.28 -18.10 30.57
C GLN A 33 -42.81 -16.65 30.39
N ALA A 34 -42.80 -15.83 31.45
CA ALA A 34 -42.30 -14.47 31.41
C ALA A 34 -40.79 -14.45 31.10
N GLU A 35 -40.00 -15.31 31.74
CA GLU A 35 -38.55 -15.36 31.56
C GLU A 35 -38.16 -15.87 30.17
N ILE A 36 -38.83 -16.91 29.66
CA ILE A 36 -38.62 -17.43 28.30
C ILE A 36 -39.03 -16.39 27.26
N SER A 37 -40.17 -15.73 27.43
CA SER A 37 -40.64 -14.69 26.50
C SER A 37 -39.70 -13.49 26.49
N SER A 38 -39.18 -13.09 27.66
CA SER A 38 -38.18 -12.04 27.82
C SER A 38 -36.86 -12.42 27.15
N ALA A 39 -36.37 -13.64 27.36
CA ALA A 39 -35.13 -14.13 26.77
C ALA A 39 -35.22 -14.26 25.25
N LEU A 40 -36.32 -14.80 24.72
CA LEU A 40 -36.58 -14.90 23.27
C LEU A 40 -36.72 -13.52 22.63
N SER A 41 -37.47 -12.61 23.25
CA SER A 41 -37.63 -11.24 22.76
C SER A 41 -36.28 -10.50 22.72
N LYS A 42 -35.45 -10.68 23.75
CA LYS A 42 -34.11 -10.07 23.84
C LYS A 42 -33.14 -10.68 22.82
N SER A 43 -33.15 -12.00 22.64
CA SER A 43 -32.32 -12.69 21.65
C SER A 43 -32.72 -12.35 20.21
N LEU A 44 -34.03 -12.35 19.92
CA LEU A 44 -34.56 -11.95 18.61
C LEU A 44 -34.31 -10.47 18.32
N SER A 45 -34.46 -9.59 19.32
CA SER A 45 -34.13 -8.17 19.19
C SER A 45 -32.66 -7.95 18.88
N ASN A 46 -31.75 -8.69 19.51
CA ASN A 46 -30.31 -8.59 19.23
C ASN A 46 -29.96 -9.12 17.83
N ALA A 47 -30.50 -10.29 17.44
CA ALA A 47 -30.26 -10.85 16.10
C ALA A 47 -30.82 -9.97 14.97
N LEU A 48 -31.99 -9.35 15.19
CA LEU A 48 -32.56 -8.37 14.25
C LEU A 48 -31.73 -7.09 14.19
N LYS A 49 -31.24 -6.60 15.33
CA LYS A 49 -30.34 -5.43 15.38
C LYS A 49 -29.03 -5.68 14.66
N ASP A 50 -28.45 -6.87 14.78
CA ASP A 50 -27.23 -7.23 14.07
C ASP A 50 -27.47 -7.29 12.55
N GLY A 51 -28.58 -7.93 12.12
CA GLY A 51 -28.96 -7.97 10.70
C GLY A 51 -29.27 -6.60 10.10
N GLU A 52 -29.98 -5.74 10.82
CA GLU A 52 -30.23 -4.36 10.43
C GLU A 52 -28.94 -3.51 10.44
N PHE A 53 -28.04 -3.76 11.40
CA PHE A 53 -26.74 -3.10 11.47
C PHE A 53 -25.86 -3.45 10.26
N PHE A 54 -25.70 -4.73 9.91
CA PHE A 54 -24.89 -5.11 8.74
C PHE A 54 -25.49 -4.60 7.43
N ARG A 55 -26.83 -4.60 7.30
CA ARG A 55 -27.50 -4.05 6.13
C ARG A 55 -27.30 -2.55 6.03
N LYS A 56 -27.44 -1.84 7.14
CA LYS A 56 -27.21 -0.39 7.20
C LYS A 56 -25.75 -0.02 6.97
N VAL A 57 -24.80 -0.75 7.55
CA VAL A 57 -23.36 -0.57 7.27
C VAL A 57 -23.04 -0.83 5.80
N ASN A 58 -23.64 -1.84 5.18
CA ASN A 58 -23.41 -2.13 3.76
C ASN A 58 -24.05 -1.07 2.84
N ASP A 59 -25.24 -0.57 3.19
CA ASP A 59 -25.90 0.51 2.48
C ASP A 59 -25.14 1.84 2.67
N ASP A 60 -24.68 2.15 3.88
CA ASP A 60 -23.84 3.31 4.20
C ASP A 60 -22.46 3.20 3.51
N MET A 61 -21.88 2.01 3.40
CA MET A 61 -20.61 1.78 2.71
C MET A 61 -20.79 1.89 1.19
N ARG A 62 -21.91 1.43 0.65
CA ARG A 62 -22.24 1.56 -0.77
C ARG A 62 -22.57 3.01 -1.14
N GLU A 63 -23.37 3.70 -0.34
CA GLU A 63 -23.68 5.12 -0.50
C GLU A 63 -22.41 5.97 -0.30
N GLY A 64 -21.58 5.62 0.68
CA GLY A 64 -20.27 6.22 0.91
C GLY A 64 -19.31 6.00 -0.27
N LEU A 65 -19.27 4.81 -0.86
CA LEU A 65 -18.47 4.54 -2.07
C LEU A 65 -19.03 5.22 -3.32
N GLU A 66 -20.35 5.31 -3.47
CA GLU A 66 -21.01 6.05 -4.56
C GLU A 66 -20.83 7.57 -4.41
N GLN A 67 -20.85 8.10 -3.19
CA GLN A 67 -20.50 9.48 -2.89
C GLN A 67 -19.01 9.73 -3.09
N ILE A 68 -18.11 8.86 -2.62
CA ILE A 68 -16.67 8.98 -2.89
C ILE A 68 -16.41 8.92 -4.40
N TYR A 69 -17.06 8.03 -5.15
CA TYR A 69 -16.93 7.96 -6.60
C TYR A 69 -17.51 9.21 -7.29
N GLY A 70 -18.66 9.70 -6.83
CA GLY A 70 -19.32 10.92 -7.33
C GLY A 70 -18.53 12.19 -7.02
N GLU A 71 -17.94 12.27 -5.84
CA GLU A 71 -17.07 13.36 -5.37
C GLU A 71 -15.67 13.26 -5.99
N ILE A 72 -15.12 12.07 -6.26
CA ILE A 72 -13.92 11.89 -7.08
C ILE A 72 -14.21 12.33 -8.51
N LYS A 73 -15.38 12.02 -9.06
CA LYS A 73 -15.78 12.42 -10.42
C LYS A 73 -16.08 13.91 -10.53
N LYS A 74 -16.68 14.52 -9.51
CA LYS A 74 -16.87 15.98 -9.37
C LYS A 74 -15.55 16.68 -9.10
N ALA A 75 -14.73 16.21 -8.17
CA ALA A 75 -13.39 16.73 -7.92
C ALA A 75 -12.49 16.57 -9.15
N LYS A 76 -12.63 15.50 -9.94
CA LYS A 76 -11.96 15.36 -11.25
C LYS A 76 -12.45 16.41 -12.28
N LYS A 77 -13.68 16.89 -12.14
CA LYS A 77 -14.29 17.93 -12.98
C LYS A 77 -14.01 19.36 -12.48
N ASP A 78 -13.89 19.54 -11.17
CA ASP A 78 -13.73 20.83 -10.48
C ASP A 78 -12.26 21.14 -10.13
N ALA A 79 -11.40 20.12 -9.99
CA ALA A 79 -9.94 20.25 -9.94
C ALA A 79 -9.32 20.56 -11.32
N ALA A 80 -10.14 20.77 -12.36
CA ALA A 80 -9.75 21.32 -13.65
C ALA A 80 -9.17 22.77 -13.60
N LYS A 81 -8.77 23.25 -12.42
CA LYS A 81 -8.01 24.50 -12.22
C LYS A 81 -6.63 24.30 -11.59
N GLY A 82 -6.18 23.06 -11.39
CA GLY A 82 -4.82 22.78 -10.92
C GLY A 82 -4.37 21.38 -11.33
N LEU A 83 -3.64 21.31 -12.44
CA LEU A 83 -3.23 20.12 -13.20
C LEU A 83 -4.36 19.14 -13.58
N THR A 84 -4.51 18.91 -14.87
CA THR A 84 -5.61 18.10 -15.42
C THR A 84 -5.33 16.61 -15.25
N PRO A 85 -6.37 15.75 -15.33
CA PRO A 85 -6.19 14.31 -15.48
C PRO A 85 -5.33 13.91 -16.69
N GLU A 86 -5.28 14.74 -17.73
CA GLU A 86 -4.36 14.56 -18.86
C GLU A 86 -2.91 14.68 -18.39
N ASP A 87 -2.57 15.69 -17.58
CA ASP A 87 -1.20 15.90 -17.08
C ASP A 87 -0.67 14.70 -16.26
N THR A 88 -1.53 14.02 -15.50
CA THR A 88 -1.14 12.83 -14.72
C THR A 88 -0.91 11.63 -15.64
N ASN A 89 -1.77 11.45 -16.63
CA ASN A 89 -1.65 10.36 -17.61
C ASN A 89 -0.41 10.57 -18.50
N GLU A 90 -0.11 11.81 -18.87
CA GLU A 90 1.12 12.19 -19.57
C GLU A 90 2.37 11.88 -18.75
N LEU A 91 2.39 12.18 -17.45
CA LEU A 91 3.52 11.85 -16.57
C LEU A 91 3.76 10.35 -16.45
N ILE A 92 2.69 9.55 -16.41
CA ILE A 92 2.78 8.08 -16.37
C ILE A 92 3.31 7.53 -17.70
N ASN A 93 2.79 8.02 -18.82
CA ASN A 93 3.25 7.62 -20.15
C ASN A 93 4.72 8.00 -20.34
N GLN A 94 5.11 9.23 -19.98
CA GLN A 94 6.49 9.68 -20.04
C GLN A 94 7.43 8.83 -19.17
N ALA A 95 6.99 8.46 -17.96
CA ALA A 95 7.78 7.58 -17.11
C ALA A 95 7.93 6.17 -17.71
N SER A 96 6.91 5.68 -18.41
CA SER A 96 6.93 4.39 -19.11
C SER A 96 7.88 4.43 -20.31
N ASP A 97 7.80 5.46 -21.14
CA ASP A 97 8.70 5.66 -22.29
C ASP A 97 10.17 5.75 -21.85
N GLU A 98 10.44 6.44 -20.72
CA GLU A 98 11.79 6.52 -20.16
C GLU A 98 12.28 5.17 -19.62
N LEU A 99 11.40 4.31 -19.09
CA LEU A 99 11.75 2.94 -18.66
C LEU A 99 12.06 2.04 -19.86
N ASP A 100 11.28 2.11 -20.92
CA ASP A 100 11.52 1.36 -22.15
C ASP A 100 12.84 1.76 -22.80
N ALA A 101 13.14 3.06 -22.86
CA ALA A 101 14.42 3.55 -23.35
C ALA A 101 15.61 3.11 -22.47
N ILE A 102 15.41 2.95 -21.16
CA ILE A 102 16.43 2.36 -20.28
C ILE A 102 16.66 0.89 -20.66
N LEU A 103 15.60 0.10 -20.82
CA LEU A 103 15.69 -1.31 -21.19
C LEU A 103 16.44 -1.48 -22.53
N GLU A 104 16.04 -0.73 -23.56
CA GLU A 104 16.69 -0.80 -24.87
C GLU A 104 18.17 -0.42 -24.81
N SER A 105 18.50 0.68 -24.13
CA SER A 105 19.90 1.14 -24.03
C SER A 105 20.77 0.21 -23.18
N THR A 106 20.21 -0.37 -22.11
CA THR A 106 20.93 -1.35 -21.27
C THR A 106 21.15 -2.66 -22.04
N GLU A 107 20.15 -3.16 -22.76
CA GLU A 107 20.29 -4.35 -23.58
C GLU A 107 21.33 -4.14 -24.69
N SER A 108 21.19 -3.07 -25.48
CA SER A 108 22.10 -2.76 -26.59
C SER A 108 23.55 -2.62 -26.12
N ALA A 109 23.78 -1.92 -25.02
CA ALA A 109 25.12 -1.77 -24.47
C ALA A 109 25.67 -3.07 -23.91
N THR A 110 24.82 -3.91 -23.30
CA THR A 110 25.23 -5.22 -22.78
C THR A 110 25.65 -6.15 -23.89
N VAL A 111 24.88 -6.24 -24.99
CA VAL A 111 25.23 -7.03 -26.18
C VAL A 111 26.56 -6.56 -26.75
N LYS A 112 26.73 -5.25 -26.94
CA LYS A 112 27.99 -4.68 -27.43
C LYS A 112 29.19 -5.01 -26.53
N ILE A 113 29.02 -4.96 -25.21
CA ILE A 113 30.10 -5.31 -24.27
C ILE A 113 30.42 -6.81 -24.37
N MET A 114 29.41 -7.68 -24.48
CA MET A 114 29.63 -9.12 -24.68
C MET A 114 30.41 -9.38 -25.96
N ASP A 115 30.02 -8.78 -27.08
CA ASP A 115 30.71 -8.92 -28.37
C ASP A 115 32.20 -8.54 -28.23
N ILE A 116 32.51 -7.38 -27.63
CA ILE A 116 33.90 -6.93 -27.43
C ILE A 116 34.67 -7.89 -26.51
N VAL A 117 34.02 -8.41 -25.46
CA VAL A 117 34.66 -9.32 -24.50
C VAL A 117 34.96 -10.68 -25.14
N GLU A 118 34.07 -11.21 -25.98
CA GLU A 118 34.30 -12.46 -26.72
C GLU A 118 35.51 -12.32 -27.67
N ASP A 119 35.53 -11.25 -28.44
CA ASP A 119 36.62 -10.86 -29.33
C ASP A 119 37.96 -10.70 -28.58
N HIS A 120 37.91 -10.05 -27.42
CA HIS A 120 39.07 -9.85 -26.56
C HIS A 120 39.59 -11.17 -26.01
N GLN A 121 38.71 -12.09 -25.61
CA GLN A 121 39.10 -13.42 -25.13
C GLN A 121 39.84 -14.22 -26.20
N GLU A 122 39.34 -14.21 -27.45
CA GLU A 122 40.02 -14.87 -28.57
C GLU A 122 41.42 -14.28 -28.79
N ARG A 123 41.55 -12.95 -28.80
CA ARG A 123 42.85 -12.28 -28.94
C ARG A 123 43.82 -12.60 -27.80
N VAL A 124 43.34 -12.68 -26.56
CA VAL A 124 44.15 -13.09 -25.41
C VAL A 124 44.63 -14.54 -25.55
N ILE A 125 43.78 -15.46 -26.02
CA ILE A 125 44.17 -16.85 -26.30
C ILE A 125 45.23 -16.93 -27.40
N ASN A 126 45.06 -16.17 -28.49
CA ASN A 126 46.00 -16.11 -29.60
C ASN A 126 47.37 -15.56 -29.15
N ALA A 127 47.37 -14.47 -28.38
CA ALA A 127 48.59 -13.92 -27.79
C ALA A 127 49.28 -14.93 -26.85
N GLY A 128 48.51 -15.65 -26.02
CA GLY A 128 49.03 -16.69 -25.14
C GLY A 128 49.65 -17.86 -25.92
N THR A 129 49.00 -18.31 -26.99
CA THR A 129 49.50 -19.38 -27.87
C THR A 129 50.82 -18.96 -28.53
N LEU A 130 50.87 -17.73 -29.07
CA LEU A 130 52.07 -17.16 -29.67
C LEU A 130 53.23 -17.09 -28.66
N LEU A 131 52.97 -16.66 -27.43
CA LEU A 131 53.96 -16.66 -26.35
C LEU A 131 54.50 -18.06 -25.99
N GLN A 132 53.67 -19.11 -26.07
CA GLN A 132 54.16 -20.47 -25.85
C GLN A 132 55.16 -20.90 -26.93
N THR A 133 54.94 -20.50 -28.20
CA THR A 133 55.88 -20.81 -29.29
C THR A 133 57.28 -20.22 -29.06
N PHE A 134 57.36 -19.08 -28.37
CA PHE A 134 58.64 -18.43 -28.07
C PHE A 134 59.49 -19.24 -27.10
N ARG A 135 58.84 -20.03 -26.22
CA ARG A 135 59.53 -20.88 -25.26
C ARG A 135 60.19 -22.09 -25.91
N THR A 136 59.72 -22.53 -27.07
CA THR A 136 60.20 -23.74 -27.74
C THR A 136 61.17 -23.46 -28.89
N GLY A 137 61.15 -22.27 -29.49
CA GLY A 137 61.96 -21.96 -30.68
C GLY A 137 62.48 -20.53 -30.80
N GLY A 138 62.30 -19.67 -29.80
CA GLY A 138 62.62 -18.24 -29.87
C GLY A 138 61.53 -17.43 -30.59
N ALA A 139 61.65 -16.10 -30.58
CA ALA A 139 60.68 -15.19 -31.18
C ALA A 139 61.19 -14.64 -32.52
N SER A 140 60.49 -14.92 -33.61
CA SER A 140 60.75 -14.29 -34.91
C SER A 140 60.31 -12.82 -34.88
N LYS A 141 60.86 -11.99 -35.77
CA LYS A 141 60.46 -10.58 -35.88
C LYS A 141 58.97 -10.44 -36.19
N ASP A 142 58.44 -11.31 -37.05
CA ASP A 142 57.03 -11.30 -37.44
C ASP A 142 56.12 -11.66 -36.26
N ASN A 143 56.49 -12.67 -35.47
CA ASN A 143 55.72 -13.04 -34.29
C ASN A 143 55.75 -11.94 -33.21
N VAL A 144 56.88 -11.23 -33.07
CA VAL A 144 56.97 -10.09 -32.15
C VAL A 144 56.05 -8.96 -32.62
N ASN A 145 56.02 -8.67 -33.92
CA ASN A 145 55.12 -7.66 -34.48
C ASN A 145 53.64 -8.04 -34.29
N GLU A 146 53.28 -9.30 -34.55
CA GLU A 146 51.92 -9.80 -34.32
C GLU A 146 51.51 -9.67 -32.85
N LEU A 147 52.41 -9.99 -31.90
CA LEU A 147 52.14 -9.82 -30.48
C LEU A 147 51.92 -8.34 -30.10
N ILE A 148 52.68 -7.42 -30.71
CA ILE A 148 52.50 -5.98 -30.51
C ILE A 148 51.12 -5.54 -31.02
N GLU A 149 50.72 -5.99 -32.20
CA GLU A 149 49.40 -5.68 -32.78
C GLU A 149 48.26 -6.24 -31.93
N LEU A 150 48.37 -7.49 -31.45
CA LEU A 150 47.39 -8.10 -30.55
C LEU A 150 47.27 -7.32 -29.24
N ASN A 151 48.41 -6.87 -28.68
CA ASN A 151 48.40 -6.07 -27.45
C ASN A 151 47.72 -4.71 -27.65
N GLN A 152 48.00 -4.04 -28.77
CA GLN A 152 47.36 -2.77 -29.13
C GLN A 152 45.85 -2.93 -29.30
N LYS A 153 45.40 -3.98 -30.01
CA LYS A 153 43.98 -4.29 -30.17
C LYS A 153 43.32 -4.59 -28.82
N ASN A 154 43.97 -5.36 -27.96
CA ASN A 154 43.47 -5.63 -26.61
C ASN A 154 43.29 -4.34 -25.79
N GLN A 155 44.22 -3.39 -25.90
CA GLN A 155 44.09 -2.10 -25.24
C GLN A 155 42.92 -1.28 -25.82
N GLN A 156 42.70 -1.35 -27.14
CA GLN A 156 41.57 -0.71 -27.81
C GLN A 156 40.24 -1.32 -27.34
N ASP A 157 40.12 -2.64 -27.25
CA ASP A 157 38.92 -3.32 -26.76
C ASP A 157 38.52 -2.85 -25.36
N LEU A 158 39.49 -2.71 -24.46
CA LEU A 158 39.23 -2.20 -23.11
C LEU A 158 38.72 -0.76 -23.13
N MET A 159 39.24 0.08 -24.01
CA MET A 159 38.73 1.45 -24.21
C MET A 159 37.32 1.45 -24.78
N GLU A 160 37.01 0.53 -25.70
CA GLU A 160 35.67 0.37 -26.26
C GLU A 160 34.67 -0.13 -25.22
N ILE A 161 35.05 -1.04 -24.33
CA ILE A 161 34.23 -1.47 -23.18
C ILE A 161 33.95 -0.30 -22.25
N ILE A 162 34.98 0.48 -21.87
CA ILE A 162 34.80 1.68 -21.03
C ILE A 162 33.84 2.68 -21.69
N THR A 163 33.99 2.86 -23.00
CA THR A 163 33.12 3.75 -23.77
C THR A 163 31.70 3.21 -23.83
N ALA A 164 31.51 1.90 -24.04
CA ALA A 164 30.20 1.28 -24.03
C ALA A 164 29.51 1.49 -22.68
N LEU A 165 30.20 1.25 -21.55
CA LEU A 165 29.70 1.45 -20.18
C LEU A 165 29.22 2.88 -19.87
N SER A 166 29.57 3.88 -20.68
CA SER A 166 29.06 5.26 -20.53
C SER A 166 27.53 5.36 -20.64
N PHE A 167 26.84 4.35 -21.19
CA PHE A 167 25.36 4.27 -21.20
C PHE A 167 24.76 4.37 -19.79
N GLN A 168 25.52 4.01 -18.75
CA GLN A 168 25.09 4.08 -17.36
C GLN A 168 24.77 5.52 -16.94
N ASP A 169 25.48 6.53 -17.44
CA ASP A 169 25.20 7.93 -17.11
C ASP A 169 23.82 8.34 -17.65
N LEU A 170 23.57 8.04 -18.93
CA LEU A 170 22.28 8.29 -19.56
C LEU A 170 21.15 7.54 -18.83
N THR A 171 21.38 6.28 -18.47
CA THR A 171 20.45 5.47 -17.69
C THR A 171 20.15 6.10 -16.33
N GLY A 172 21.18 6.58 -15.62
CA GLY A 172 21.03 7.27 -14.34
C GLY A 172 20.21 8.57 -14.46
N GLN A 173 20.43 9.34 -15.53
CA GLN A 173 19.65 10.54 -15.81
C GLN A 173 18.17 10.22 -16.08
N ARG A 174 17.89 9.16 -16.85
CA ARG A 174 16.52 8.70 -17.13
C ARG A 174 15.81 8.21 -15.87
N ILE A 175 16.47 7.41 -15.04
CA ILE A 175 15.96 6.96 -13.73
C ILE A 175 15.60 8.18 -12.86
N LYS A 176 16.44 9.22 -12.85
CA LYS A 176 16.16 10.44 -12.09
C LYS A 176 14.90 11.17 -12.57
N LYS A 177 14.62 11.18 -13.89
CA LYS A 177 13.37 11.74 -14.43
C LYS A 177 12.16 10.91 -13.98
N ILE A 178 12.23 9.59 -14.07
CA ILE A 178 11.18 8.68 -13.63
C ILE A 178 10.88 8.89 -12.14
N ILE A 179 11.90 8.94 -11.29
CA ILE A 179 11.74 9.20 -9.85
C ILE A 179 11.05 10.55 -9.62
N THR A 180 11.42 11.58 -10.37
CA THR A 180 10.77 12.90 -10.29
C THR A 180 9.29 12.82 -10.67
N ALA A 181 8.95 12.12 -11.75
CA ALA A 181 7.57 11.93 -12.17
C ALA A 181 6.75 11.16 -11.12
N LEU A 182 7.29 10.07 -10.58
CA LEU A 182 6.65 9.28 -9.52
C LEU A 182 6.41 10.10 -8.24
N LYS A 183 7.38 10.92 -7.81
CA LYS A 183 7.19 11.83 -6.67
C LYS A 183 6.05 12.83 -6.90
N LYS A 184 5.91 13.31 -8.14
CA LYS A 184 4.84 14.24 -8.52
C LYS A 184 3.47 13.54 -8.47
N ILE A 185 3.41 12.30 -8.95
CA ILE A 185 2.21 11.45 -8.85
C ILE A 185 1.87 11.18 -7.38
N GLU A 186 2.86 10.85 -6.54
CA GLU A 186 2.67 10.66 -5.10
C GLU A 186 2.07 11.91 -4.45
N GLU A 187 2.60 13.09 -4.77
CA GLU A 187 2.09 14.37 -4.27
C GLU A 187 0.63 14.60 -4.69
N ILE A 188 0.29 14.31 -5.95
CA ILE A 188 -1.09 14.44 -6.46
C ILE A 188 -2.03 13.50 -5.72
N VAL A 189 -1.68 12.21 -5.61
CA VAL A 189 -2.50 11.21 -4.92
C VAL A 189 -2.68 11.58 -3.45
N PHE A 190 -1.61 12.00 -2.78
CA PHE A 190 -1.65 12.44 -1.40
C PHE A 190 -2.57 13.67 -1.22
N ASN A 191 -2.45 14.67 -2.09
CA ASN A 191 -3.27 15.87 -2.03
C ASN A 191 -4.75 15.55 -2.25
N VAL A 192 -5.09 14.66 -3.19
CA VAL A 192 -6.47 14.23 -3.43
C VAL A 192 -7.01 13.43 -2.24
N TYR A 193 -6.24 12.47 -1.73
CA TYR A 193 -6.63 11.66 -0.57
C TYR A 193 -6.90 12.52 0.67
N MET A 194 -5.99 13.45 0.98
CA MET A 194 -6.12 14.33 2.15
C MET A 194 -7.18 15.39 1.99
N SER A 195 -7.28 16.04 0.82
CA SER A 195 -8.33 17.02 0.58
C SER A 195 -9.72 16.39 0.66
N THR A 196 -9.89 15.19 0.09
CA THR A 196 -11.16 14.45 0.14
C THR A 196 -11.49 13.99 1.56
N GLY A 197 -10.54 13.38 2.27
CA GLY A 197 -10.75 12.94 3.65
C GLY A 197 -11.09 14.10 4.60
N LEU A 198 -10.47 15.27 4.41
CA LEU A 198 -10.80 16.47 5.18
C LEU A 198 -12.16 17.06 4.82
N LYS A 199 -12.55 17.04 3.54
CA LYS A 199 -13.88 17.49 3.08
C LYS A 199 -15.00 16.63 3.65
N VAL A 200 -14.84 15.30 3.63
CA VAL A 200 -15.83 14.35 4.19
C VAL A 200 -15.98 14.57 5.69
N ARG A 201 -14.88 14.59 6.45
CA ARG A 201 -14.91 14.84 7.91
C ARG A 201 -15.55 16.18 8.29
N ALA A 202 -15.27 17.23 7.53
CA ALA A 202 -15.85 18.55 7.79
C ALA A 202 -17.36 18.58 7.56
N ARG A 203 -17.85 17.82 6.56
CA ARG A 203 -19.28 17.69 6.27
C ARG A 203 -20.00 16.84 7.32
N ASP A 204 -19.37 15.80 7.83
CA ASP A 204 -19.93 14.94 8.90
C ASP A 204 -20.05 15.68 10.24
N GLN A 205 -19.07 16.56 10.54
CA GLN A 205 -19.05 17.32 11.80
C GLN A 205 -19.99 18.54 11.77
N GLU A 206 -20.10 19.22 10.64
CA GLU A 206 -20.95 20.41 10.48
C GLU A 206 -21.72 20.36 9.13
N PRO A 207 -22.88 19.68 9.06
CA PRO A 207 -23.65 19.50 7.83
C PRO A 207 -24.17 20.78 7.16
N GLY A 208 -24.13 21.92 7.88
CA GLY A 208 -24.62 23.22 7.40
C GLY A 208 -23.54 24.23 7.02
N ARG A 209 -22.26 23.86 7.07
CA ARG A 209 -21.15 24.78 6.76
C ARG A 209 -21.00 24.98 5.25
N ASP A 210 -20.67 26.20 4.83
CA ASP A 210 -20.51 26.54 3.41
C ASP A 210 -19.41 25.71 2.75
N GLU A 211 -19.75 25.07 1.62
CA GLU A 211 -18.88 24.13 0.90
C GLU A 211 -17.56 24.80 0.45
N LYS A 212 -17.59 26.10 0.15
CA LYS A 212 -16.41 26.88 -0.24
C LYS A 212 -15.47 27.16 0.94
N GLU A 213 -15.98 27.23 2.17
CA GLU A 213 -15.14 27.35 3.36
C GLU A 213 -14.45 26.03 3.71
N ILE A 214 -15.18 24.92 3.60
CA ILE A 214 -14.64 23.56 3.78
C ILE A 214 -13.50 23.32 2.77
N GLU A 215 -13.71 23.68 1.51
CA GLU A 215 -12.69 23.53 0.47
C GLU A 215 -11.44 24.38 0.71
N LYS A 216 -11.61 25.64 1.15
CA LYS A 216 -10.48 26.51 1.51
C LYS A 216 -9.68 25.95 2.68
N LEU A 217 -10.35 25.45 3.71
CA LEU A 217 -9.71 24.86 4.88
C LEU A 217 -8.96 23.58 4.52
N ALA A 218 -9.59 22.66 3.79
CA ALA A 218 -8.97 21.44 3.31
C ALA A 218 -7.71 21.74 2.47
N THR A 219 -7.81 22.67 1.52
CA THR A 219 -6.68 23.07 0.66
C THR A 219 -5.53 23.70 1.46
N LYS A 220 -5.85 24.51 2.48
CA LYS A 220 -4.85 25.16 3.35
C LYS A 220 -4.14 24.15 4.24
N THR A 221 -4.87 23.18 4.79
CA THR A 221 -4.33 22.10 5.62
C THR A 221 -3.44 21.16 4.81
N VAL A 222 -3.89 20.75 3.63
CA VAL A 222 -3.07 19.95 2.70
C VAL A 222 -1.77 20.67 2.34
N LYS A 223 -1.83 21.95 1.94
CA LYS A 223 -0.61 22.74 1.63
C LYS A 223 0.37 22.86 2.80
N LYS A 224 -0.12 22.79 4.04
CA LYS A 224 0.74 22.80 5.24
C LYS A 224 1.44 21.44 5.40
N LEU A 225 0.68 20.34 5.31
CA LEU A 225 1.18 18.97 5.43
C LEU A 225 2.15 18.59 4.30
N SER A 226 1.87 18.98 3.05
CA SER A 226 2.75 18.70 1.91
C SER A 226 4.12 19.39 2.05
N LYS A 227 4.18 20.58 2.68
CA LYS A 227 5.45 21.28 2.97
C LYS A 227 6.29 20.57 4.05
N ASP A 228 5.65 19.96 5.03
CA ASP A 228 6.34 19.23 6.09
C ASP A 228 6.85 17.86 5.60
N LYS A 229 6.10 17.18 4.71
CA LYS A 229 6.53 15.92 4.05
C LYS A 229 7.77 16.11 3.16
N ILE A 230 7.90 17.26 2.48
CA ILE A 230 9.10 17.60 1.67
C ILE A 230 10.35 17.77 2.53
N LYS A 231 10.22 18.15 3.81
CA LYS A 231 11.36 18.19 4.75
C LYS A 231 11.71 16.80 5.32
N GLY A 232 10.74 15.90 5.40
CA GLY A 232 10.91 14.51 5.90
C GLY A 232 11.36 13.50 4.84
N SER A 233 11.16 13.75 3.54
CA SER A 233 11.56 12.87 2.44
C SER A 233 13.07 12.95 2.13
N LYS A 234 13.91 12.75 3.14
CA LYS A 234 15.25 12.19 2.89
C LYS A 234 15.05 10.70 2.67
N LEU A 235 14.71 10.33 1.43
CA LEU A 235 14.81 8.95 0.94
C LEU A 235 16.24 8.46 1.17
N LYS A 236 16.50 7.90 2.36
CA LYS A 236 17.65 7.04 2.58
C LYS A 236 17.33 5.75 1.81
N GLY A 237 18.26 5.36 0.93
CA GLY A 237 18.21 4.06 0.25
C GLY A 237 18.11 2.91 1.26
N PRO A 238 17.89 1.67 0.80
CA PRO A 238 17.38 0.57 1.62
C PRO A 238 18.20 0.42 2.90
N GLN A 239 17.65 0.91 4.01
CA GLN A 239 18.19 0.66 5.35
C GLN A 239 17.38 -0.50 5.91
N LYS A 240 18.08 -1.57 6.26
CA LYS A 240 17.52 -2.69 7.03
C LYS A 240 16.94 -2.13 8.33
N GLY A 241 15.61 -2.14 8.43
CA GLY A 241 14.88 -1.78 9.65
C GLY A 241 14.07 -0.49 9.48
N THR A 242 12.90 -0.58 8.86
CA THR A 242 11.77 0.27 9.23
C THR A 242 11.31 -0.19 10.61
N SER A 243 11.56 0.61 11.65
CA SER A 243 11.08 0.34 13.00
C SER A 243 9.60 0.65 13.11
N GLN A 244 8.87 -0.21 13.81
CA GLN A 244 7.46 -0.08 14.16
C GLN A 244 7.11 1.33 14.70
N ASP A 245 8.06 1.95 15.39
CA ASP A 245 7.96 3.31 15.95
C ASP A 245 7.62 4.39 14.89
N ASP A 246 8.13 4.26 13.66
CA ASP A 246 7.85 5.23 12.58
C ASP A 246 6.40 5.11 12.07
N VAL A 247 5.80 3.92 12.21
CA VAL A 247 4.40 3.65 11.85
C VAL A 247 3.48 4.18 12.93
N ASP A 248 3.84 3.97 14.19
CA ASP A 248 3.06 4.42 15.35
C ASP A 248 3.05 5.94 15.48
N ASP A 249 4.16 6.63 15.16
CA ASP A 249 4.22 8.10 15.10
C ASP A 249 3.34 8.67 13.98
N LEU A 250 3.25 7.97 12.84
CA LEU A 250 2.40 8.38 11.73
C LEU A 250 0.91 8.21 12.06
N LEU A 251 0.56 7.15 12.80
CA LEU A 251 -0.81 6.90 13.28
C LEU A 251 -1.21 7.90 14.36
N ALA A 252 -0.32 8.19 15.31
CA ALA A 252 -0.53 9.19 16.35
C ALA A 252 -0.76 10.60 15.78
N GLN A 253 -0.03 10.98 14.73
CA GLN A 253 -0.25 12.27 14.04
C GLN A 253 -1.57 12.33 13.25
N LEU A 254 -2.14 11.18 12.88
CA LEU A 254 -3.44 11.06 12.21
C LEU A 254 -4.61 10.95 13.19
N GLY A 255 -4.34 10.91 14.49
CA GLY A 255 -5.35 10.84 15.55
C GLY A 255 -6.05 9.49 15.62
N LEU A 256 -5.36 8.41 15.23
CA LEU A 256 -5.75 7.02 15.46
C LEU A 256 -4.85 6.41 16.54
#